data_AF-A0A7G5JVN6-F1
#
_entry.id   AF-A0A7G5JVN6-F1
#
_cell.length_a   1.000
_cell.length_b   1.000
_cell.length_c   1.000
_cell.angle_alpha   90.00
_cell.angle_beta   90.00
_cell.angle_gamma   90.00
#
_symmetry.space_group_name_H-M   'P 1'
#
loop_
_entity.id
_entity.type
_entity.pdbx_description
1 polymer ?
#
loop_
_entity_poly.entity_id
_entity_poly.type
_entity_poly.pdbx_seq_one_letter_code
_entity_poly.pdbx_strand_id
1 'polypeptide(L)'
;MDIDDILASVDRNDVSTPESAALDHQLLTRFWVAERGVSELLPWPEALMNRMMERVRNQIETIEDLAASSSDPTTTTNSSNNPTLNLKLSILQTDLSRTQYLLRSILRQRLSKLTKNSMHYLLRISSASSQQQHPDSQNNPDQQPEDSIPDLTAVTDPSPLSTQELGFLRAHQTLLAGHFGASFLSSFPAQLRRLDDNAGGVSMVQGPDGREVVFVRCLAERVGVVVPPGDGVEVETVGTEMRMGDVWVVRWEGVRGAWERGEVEVL
;
A
#
# COMPACT_ATOMS: atom_id res chain seq x y z
N MET A 1 32.91 3.30 -21.76
CA MET A 1 32.45 3.00 -20.40
C MET A 1 33.28 3.89 -19.50
N ASP A 2 32.68 4.99 -19.05
CA ASP A 2 33.32 5.87 -18.08
C ASP A 2 33.39 5.18 -16.72
N ILE A 3 34.47 5.44 -15.99
CA ILE A 3 34.67 4.89 -14.64
C ILE A 3 33.54 5.34 -13.70
N ASP A 4 32.96 6.51 -13.94
CA ASP A 4 31.82 7.05 -13.18
C ASP A 4 30.54 6.21 -13.37
N ASP A 5 30.29 5.63 -14.55
CA ASP A 5 29.16 4.72 -14.76
C ASP A 5 29.34 3.40 -13.99
N ILE A 6 30.60 2.92 -13.90
CA ILE A 6 30.94 1.71 -13.17
C ILE A 6 30.81 1.95 -11.66
N LEU A 7 31.31 3.08 -11.15
CA LEU A 7 31.19 3.45 -9.73
C LEU A 7 29.73 3.70 -9.32
N ALA A 8 28.95 4.39 -10.16
CA ALA A 8 27.51 4.57 -9.91
C ALA A 8 26.72 3.25 -9.92
N SER A 9 27.14 2.26 -10.72
CA SER A 9 26.51 0.92 -10.72
C SER A 9 26.86 0.09 -9.48
N VAL A 10 28.02 0.36 -8.87
CA VAL A 10 28.50 -0.32 -7.65
C VAL A 10 27.87 0.32 -6.40
N ASP A 11 27.74 1.64 -6.33
CA ASP A 11 27.09 2.36 -5.22
C ASP A 11 25.57 2.10 -5.14
N ARG A 12 24.92 1.85 -6.29
CA ARG A 12 23.47 1.54 -6.35
C ARG A 12 23.05 0.29 -5.57
N ASN A 13 24.00 -0.57 -5.22
CA ASN A 13 23.73 -1.83 -4.52
C ASN A 13 24.11 -1.83 -3.03
N ASP A 14 24.69 -0.75 -2.52
CA ASP A 14 25.14 -0.74 -1.13
C ASP A 14 24.02 -0.26 -0.19
N VAL A 15 23.11 -1.19 0.11
CA VAL A 15 21.93 -1.01 0.98
C VAL A 15 22.32 -0.53 2.38
N SER A 16 23.58 -0.72 2.77
CA SER A 16 24.10 -0.35 4.09
C SER A 16 24.46 1.13 4.22
N THR A 17 24.52 1.89 3.12
CA THR A 17 24.97 3.28 3.12
C THR A 17 23.99 4.24 3.81
N PRO A 18 24.48 5.33 4.44
CA PRO A 18 23.61 6.34 5.04
C PRO A 18 22.77 7.09 3.99
N GLU A 19 23.27 7.22 2.77
CA GLU A 19 22.52 7.83 1.65
C GLU A 19 21.33 6.96 1.24
N SER A 20 21.50 5.63 1.20
CA SER A 20 20.42 4.68 0.98
C SER A 20 19.33 4.79 2.04
N ALA A 21 19.71 4.97 3.32
CA ALA A 21 18.75 5.14 4.41
C ALA A 21 17.92 6.44 4.29
N ALA A 22 18.57 7.55 3.93
CA ALA A 22 17.88 8.82 3.70
C ALA A 22 16.91 8.74 2.51
N LEU A 23 17.33 8.08 1.42
CA LEU A 23 16.51 7.83 0.23
C LEU A 23 15.29 6.96 0.59
N ASP A 24 15.50 5.84 1.28
CA ASP A 24 14.41 4.96 1.73
C ASP A 24 13.38 5.72 2.59
N HIS A 25 13.83 6.60 3.49
CA HIS A 25 12.93 7.43 4.29
C HIS A 25 12.13 8.43 3.45
N GLN A 26 12.75 9.04 2.43
CA GLN A 26 12.06 9.93 1.48
C GLN A 26 11.01 9.17 0.67
N LEU A 27 11.35 7.97 0.16
CA LEU A 27 10.40 7.11 -0.55
C LEU A 27 9.24 6.68 0.35
N LEU A 28 9.54 6.32 1.60
CA LEU A 28 8.50 5.96 2.57
C LEU A 28 7.55 7.12 2.83
N THR A 29 8.09 8.34 2.95
CA THR A 29 7.30 9.56 3.13
C THR A 29 6.44 9.86 1.90
N ARG A 30 7.00 9.77 0.69
CA ARG A 30 6.26 9.96 -0.57
C ARG A 30 5.14 8.93 -0.73
N PHE A 31 5.42 7.66 -0.43
CA PHE A 31 4.40 6.61 -0.42
C PHE A 31 3.32 6.88 0.63
N TRP A 32 3.70 7.30 1.84
CA TRP A 32 2.76 7.66 2.90
C TRP A 32 1.84 8.81 2.52
N VAL A 33 2.35 9.87 1.87
CA VAL A 33 1.53 10.98 1.36
C VAL A 33 0.58 10.48 0.27
N ALA A 34 1.08 9.73 -0.72
CA ALA A 34 0.25 9.20 -1.79
C ALA A 34 -0.86 8.27 -1.28
N GLU A 35 -0.55 7.37 -0.36
CA GLU A 35 -1.51 6.44 0.23
C GLU A 35 -2.60 7.16 1.03
N ARG A 36 -2.33 8.37 1.54
CA ARG A 36 -3.34 9.20 2.20
C ARG A 36 -4.12 10.08 1.22
N GLY A 37 -3.49 10.51 0.14
CA GLY A 37 -4.08 11.41 -0.86
C GLY A 37 -5.02 10.74 -1.84
N VAL A 38 -4.94 9.42 -1.98
CA VAL A 38 -5.75 8.61 -2.92
C VAL A 38 -6.69 7.70 -2.14
N SER A 39 -7.90 7.47 -2.64
CA SER A 39 -8.93 6.55 -2.12
C SER A 39 -8.68 5.09 -2.53
N GLU A 40 -8.14 4.87 -3.73
CA GLU A 40 -7.66 3.56 -4.17
C GLU A 40 -6.46 3.09 -3.34
N LEU A 41 -6.37 1.77 -3.14
CA LEU A 41 -5.23 1.13 -2.50
C LEU A 41 -4.05 1.05 -3.48
N LEU A 42 -2.92 1.66 -3.11
CA LEU A 42 -1.73 1.66 -3.95
C LEU A 42 -1.01 0.30 -3.88
N PRO A 43 -0.15 -0.04 -4.85
CA PRO A 43 0.65 -1.27 -4.80
C PRO A 43 1.56 -1.31 -3.57
N TRP A 44 1.58 -2.46 -2.87
CA TRP A 44 2.45 -2.65 -1.71
C TRP A 44 3.94 -2.59 -2.10
N PRO A 45 4.74 -1.63 -1.58
CA PRO A 45 6.14 -1.51 -1.93
C PRO A 45 6.98 -2.49 -1.09
N GLU A 46 6.91 -3.77 -1.41
CA GLU A 46 7.47 -4.86 -0.61
C GLU A 46 8.97 -4.69 -0.30
N ALA A 47 9.78 -4.41 -1.33
CA ALA A 47 11.22 -4.25 -1.17
C ALA A 47 11.58 -3.08 -0.22
N LEU A 48 10.91 -1.94 -0.37
CA LEU A 48 11.12 -0.76 0.48
C LEU A 48 10.70 -1.06 1.92
N MET A 49 9.52 -1.66 2.12
CA MET A 49 9.01 -1.98 3.45
C MET A 49 9.92 -2.98 4.17
N ASN A 50 10.42 -4.01 3.47
CA ASN A 50 11.35 -4.97 4.05
C ASN A 50 12.67 -4.29 4.50
N ARG A 51 13.25 -3.41 3.67
CA ARG A 51 14.44 -2.63 4.05
C ARG A 51 14.18 -1.73 5.26
N MET A 52 13.06 -1.01 5.27
CA MET A 52 12.70 -0.11 6.38
C MET A 52 12.48 -0.87 7.69
N MET A 53 11.79 -2.03 7.65
CA MET A 53 11.57 -2.86 8.82
C MET A 53 12.87 -3.44 9.38
N GLU A 54 13.79 -3.86 8.51
CA GLU A 54 15.11 -4.35 8.91
C GLU A 54 15.94 -3.24 9.56
N ARG A 55 15.97 -2.03 8.97
CA ARG A 55 16.65 -0.86 9.58
C ARG A 55 16.06 -0.50 10.95
N VAL A 56 14.73 -0.54 11.08
CA VAL A 56 14.04 -0.29 12.36
C VAL A 56 14.45 -1.32 13.41
N ARG A 57 14.53 -2.62 13.03
CA ARG A 57 14.99 -3.69 13.94
C ARG A 57 16.41 -3.44 14.42
N ASN A 58 17.33 -3.15 13.51
CA ASN A 58 18.73 -2.88 13.84
C ASN A 58 18.88 -1.59 14.68
N GLN A 59 18.07 -0.56 14.42
CA GLN A 59 18.07 0.67 15.21
C GLN A 59 17.55 0.42 16.65
N ILE A 60 16.61 -0.51 16.85
CA ILE A 60 16.16 -0.91 18.19
C ILE A 60 17.30 -1.58 18.95
N GLU A 61 17.97 -2.56 18.36
CA GLU A 61 19.10 -3.27 18.97
C GLU A 61 20.23 -2.31 19.36
N THR A 62 20.62 -1.40 18.45
CA THR A 62 21.66 -0.41 18.75
C THR A 62 21.28 0.56 19.87
N ILE A 63 20.00 0.95 19.99
CA ILE A 63 19.53 1.79 21.09
C ILE A 63 19.55 1.01 22.41
N GLU A 64 19.14 -0.26 22.40
CA GLU A 64 19.17 -1.13 23.58
C GLU A 64 20.60 -1.36 24.09
N ASP A 65 21.56 -1.61 23.22
CA ASP A 65 22.98 -1.75 23.57
C ASP A 65 23.58 -0.47 24.14
N LEU A 66 23.32 0.68 23.50
CA LEU A 66 23.79 1.98 23.98
C LEU A 66 23.17 2.32 25.34
N ALA A 67 21.88 2.01 25.55
CA ALA A 67 21.20 2.19 26.82
C ALA A 67 21.81 1.28 27.90
N ALA A 68 22.06 0.00 27.60
CA ALA A 68 22.67 -0.94 28.54
C ALA A 68 24.07 -0.48 28.98
N SER A 69 24.91 -0.03 28.02
CA SER A 69 26.25 0.49 28.31
C SER A 69 26.26 1.75 29.20
N SER A 70 25.19 2.55 29.16
CA SER A 70 25.04 3.75 30.00
C SER A 70 24.63 3.44 31.45
N SER A 71 24.15 2.22 31.71
CA SER A 71 23.56 1.81 32.99
C SER A 71 24.47 0.94 33.86
N ASP A 72 25.65 0.52 33.37
CA ASP A 72 26.57 -0.35 34.10
C ASP A 72 27.36 0.42 35.20
N PRO A 73 27.13 0.12 36.50
CA PRO A 73 27.79 0.81 37.61
C PRO A 73 29.23 0.34 37.88
N THR A 74 29.74 -0.65 37.15
CA THR A 74 31.04 -1.28 37.44
C THR A 74 32.23 -0.60 36.75
N THR A 75 32.01 0.22 35.72
CA THR A 75 33.06 1.07 35.13
C THR A 75 33.33 2.31 35.99
N THR A 76 34.38 2.21 36.81
CA THR A 76 34.89 3.17 37.81
C THR A 76 35.45 4.50 37.24
N THR A 77 35.08 4.89 36.02
CA THR A 77 35.52 6.15 35.40
C THR A 77 34.33 7.01 35.02
N ASN A 78 33.82 7.84 35.95
CA ASN A 78 32.97 9.03 35.73
C ASN A 78 32.07 9.06 34.47
N SER A 79 31.39 7.95 34.11
CA SER A 79 30.56 7.83 32.90
C SER A 79 29.12 8.29 33.14
N SER A 80 28.79 8.63 34.38
CA SER A 80 27.44 8.98 34.85
C SER A 80 26.84 10.22 34.20
N ASN A 81 27.59 10.98 33.41
CA ASN A 81 27.08 12.11 32.63
C ASN A 81 27.94 12.33 31.38
N ASN A 82 27.94 11.40 30.42
CA ASN A 82 28.41 11.74 29.08
C ASN A 82 27.25 12.42 28.31
N PRO A 83 27.16 13.77 28.28
CA PRO A 83 26.05 14.46 27.62
C PRO A 83 25.97 14.13 26.14
N THR A 84 27.08 13.73 25.51
CA THR A 84 27.11 13.35 24.10
C THR A 84 26.42 12.01 23.84
N LEU A 85 26.56 11.04 24.76
CA LEU A 85 25.88 9.74 24.67
C LEU A 85 24.37 9.91 24.89
N ASN A 86 23.98 10.67 25.92
CA ASN A 86 22.57 10.97 26.21
C ASN A 86 21.90 11.72 25.04
N LEU A 87 22.58 12.70 24.46
CA LEU A 87 22.10 13.41 23.27
C LEU A 87 21.96 12.45 22.08
N LYS A 88 22.99 11.63 21.81
CA LYS A 88 22.95 10.64 20.72
C LYS A 88 21.77 9.67 20.87
N LEU A 89 21.57 9.14 22.08
CA LEU A 89 20.48 8.22 22.39
C LEU A 89 19.11 8.90 22.21
N SER A 90 18.96 10.14 22.68
CA SER A 90 17.73 10.93 22.48
C SER A 90 17.42 11.19 20.99
N ILE A 91 18.44 11.50 20.19
CA ILE A 91 18.30 11.68 18.73
C ILE A 91 17.87 10.37 18.08
N LEU A 92 18.55 9.26 18.38
CA LEU A 92 18.23 7.95 17.79
C LEU A 92 16.81 7.48 18.18
N GLN A 93 16.41 7.66 19.43
CA GLN A 93 15.05 7.35 19.87
C GLN A 93 13.99 8.20 19.18
N THR A 94 14.25 9.50 19.04
CA THR A 94 13.34 10.43 18.35
C THR A 94 13.20 10.03 16.88
N ASP A 95 14.30 9.73 16.20
CA ASP A 95 14.30 9.31 14.80
C ASP A 95 13.58 7.97 14.59
N LEU A 96 13.87 6.97 15.44
CA LEU A 96 13.14 5.70 15.45
C LEU A 96 11.64 5.92 15.62
N SER A 97 11.22 6.80 16.54
CA SER A 97 9.80 7.07 16.78
C SER A 97 9.09 7.66 15.56
N ARG A 98 9.78 8.53 14.79
CA ARG A 98 9.26 9.14 13.55
C ARG A 98 9.07 8.10 12.46
N THR A 99 10.06 7.24 12.25
CA THR A 99 9.97 6.17 11.25
C THR A 99 8.89 5.15 11.63
N GLN A 100 8.82 4.73 12.89
CA GLN A 100 7.74 3.84 13.34
C GLN A 100 6.36 4.49 13.23
N TYR A 101 6.23 5.80 13.44
CA TYR A 101 4.97 6.51 13.23
C TYR A 101 4.53 6.43 11.76
N LEU A 102 5.42 6.68 10.81
CA LEU A 102 5.12 6.56 9.37
C LEU A 102 4.67 5.14 9.02
N LEU A 103 5.43 4.11 9.43
CA LEU A 103 5.09 2.71 9.16
C LEU A 103 3.70 2.34 9.71
N ARG A 104 3.41 2.71 10.97
CA ARG A 104 2.09 2.47 11.57
C ARG A 104 0.99 3.26 10.86
N SER A 105 1.26 4.50 10.45
CA SER A 105 0.27 5.32 9.75
C SER A 105 -0.06 4.76 8.37
N ILE A 106 0.93 4.25 7.63
CA ILE A 106 0.72 3.60 6.33
C ILE A 106 -0.18 2.37 6.51
N LEU A 107 0.18 1.47 7.44
CA LEU A 107 -0.59 0.26 7.71
C LEU A 107 -2.04 0.58 8.13
N ARG A 108 -2.25 1.54 9.02
CA ARG A 108 -3.60 1.96 9.44
C ARG A 108 -4.43 2.49 8.28
N GLN A 109 -3.83 3.31 7.41
CA GLN A 109 -4.52 3.87 6.24
C GLN A 109 -4.93 2.75 5.28
N ARG A 110 -4.02 1.82 4.97
CA ARG A 110 -4.26 0.70 4.07
C ARG A 110 -5.34 -0.25 4.61
N LEU A 111 -5.27 -0.61 5.88
CA LEU A 111 -6.30 -1.42 6.53
C LEU A 111 -7.67 -0.74 6.49
N SER A 112 -7.73 0.59 6.67
CA SER A 112 -8.98 1.34 6.56
C SER A 112 -9.57 1.34 5.14
N LYS A 113 -8.73 1.36 4.10
CA LYS A 113 -9.20 1.24 2.70
C LYS A 113 -9.67 -0.17 2.38
N LEU A 114 -8.94 -1.17 2.86
CA LEU A 114 -9.26 -2.59 2.69
C LEU A 114 -10.60 -2.95 3.34
N THR A 115 -10.87 -2.47 4.56
CA THR A 115 -12.16 -2.72 5.22
C THR A 115 -13.33 -2.01 4.53
N LYS A 116 -13.10 -0.84 3.93
CA LYS A 116 -14.14 -0.08 3.20
C LYS A 116 -14.54 -0.75 1.88
N ASN A 117 -13.58 -1.28 1.13
CA ASN A 117 -13.80 -1.85 -0.19
C ASN A 117 -13.41 -3.34 -0.24
N SER A 118 -13.76 -4.11 0.80
CA SER A 118 -13.25 -5.47 0.99
C SER A 118 -13.61 -6.41 -0.15
N MET A 119 -14.88 -6.44 -0.53
CA MET A 119 -15.39 -7.28 -1.62
C MET A 119 -14.78 -6.91 -2.96
N HIS A 120 -14.57 -5.61 -3.24
CA HIS A 120 -13.96 -5.15 -4.48
C HIS A 120 -12.54 -5.74 -4.66
N TYR A 121 -11.72 -5.67 -3.60
CA TYR A 121 -10.36 -6.22 -3.67
C TYR A 121 -10.35 -7.76 -3.71
N LEU A 122 -11.23 -8.44 -2.97
CA LEU A 122 -11.33 -9.90 -3.04
C LEU A 122 -11.72 -10.39 -4.44
N LEU A 123 -12.71 -9.74 -5.08
CA LEU A 123 -13.14 -10.07 -6.44
C LEU A 123 -12.07 -9.74 -7.49
N ARG A 124 -11.33 -8.64 -7.31
CA ARG A 124 -10.19 -8.30 -8.18
C ARG A 124 -9.10 -9.37 -8.12
N ILE A 125 -8.82 -9.91 -6.95
CA ILE A 125 -7.80 -10.95 -6.78
C ILE A 125 -8.30 -12.30 -7.31
N SER A 126 -9.56 -12.68 -7.06
CA SER A 126 -10.12 -13.95 -7.57
C SER A 126 -10.25 -13.95 -9.10
N SER A 127 -10.68 -12.84 -9.70
CA SER A 127 -10.77 -12.70 -11.16
C SER A 127 -9.40 -12.80 -11.85
N ALA A 128 -8.34 -12.27 -11.24
CA ALA A 128 -6.97 -12.43 -11.73
C ALA A 128 -6.54 -13.91 -11.78
N SER A 129 -6.94 -14.73 -10.79
CA SER A 129 -6.63 -16.17 -10.78
C SER A 129 -7.46 -17.02 -11.76
N SER A 130 -8.60 -16.50 -12.24
CA SER A 130 -9.55 -17.26 -13.07
C SER A 130 -9.13 -17.40 -14.55
N GLN A 131 -8.04 -16.76 -14.98
CA GLN A 131 -7.57 -16.82 -16.36
C GLN A 131 -6.81 -18.11 -16.74
N GLN A 132 -6.66 -19.08 -15.82
CA GLN A 132 -5.88 -20.31 -16.05
C GLN A 132 -6.62 -21.65 -15.91
N GLN A 133 -7.96 -21.70 -15.84
CA GLN A 133 -8.66 -23.00 -15.79
C GLN A 133 -9.77 -23.15 -16.84
N HIS A 134 -9.75 -24.31 -17.49
CA HIS A 134 -10.65 -24.79 -18.53
C HIS A 134 -12.14 -24.74 -18.14
N PRO A 135 -13.05 -24.58 -19.13
CA PRO A 135 -14.49 -24.52 -18.91
C PRO A 135 -15.06 -25.94 -18.80
N ASP A 136 -14.96 -26.58 -17.65
CA ASP A 136 -15.76 -27.78 -17.36
C ASP A 136 -16.07 -27.87 -15.86
N SER A 137 -17.23 -27.33 -15.47
CA SER A 137 -17.98 -27.79 -14.31
C SER A 137 -19.45 -27.43 -14.50
N GLN A 138 -20.17 -28.42 -15.01
CA GLN A 138 -21.62 -28.46 -15.14
C GLN A 138 -22.31 -28.27 -13.78
N ASN A 139 -23.39 -27.48 -13.81
CA ASN A 139 -24.58 -27.52 -12.95
C ASN A 139 -24.52 -28.44 -11.72
N ASN A 140 -24.28 -27.84 -10.56
CA ASN A 140 -24.65 -28.43 -9.27
C ASN A 140 -25.85 -27.65 -8.71
N PRO A 141 -27.08 -28.23 -8.68
CA PRO A 141 -28.30 -27.51 -8.31
C PRO A 141 -28.44 -27.22 -6.80
N ASP A 142 -27.49 -27.68 -5.98
CA ASP A 142 -27.46 -27.49 -4.51
C ASP A 142 -26.49 -26.39 -4.03
N GLN A 143 -25.96 -25.55 -4.93
CA GLN A 143 -25.20 -24.37 -4.48
C GLN A 143 -26.18 -23.33 -3.91
N GLN A 144 -26.39 -23.41 -2.59
CA GLN A 144 -27.06 -22.37 -1.81
C GLN A 144 -26.49 -20.99 -2.18
N PRO A 145 -27.34 -20.00 -2.51
CA PRO A 145 -26.92 -18.62 -2.78
C PRO A 145 -26.54 -17.92 -1.47
N GLU A 146 -25.50 -18.40 -0.81
CA GLU A 146 -24.91 -17.77 0.37
C GLU A 146 -23.73 -16.88 -0.06
N ASP A 147 -23.42 -15.88 0.77
CA ASP A 147 -22.31 -14.93 0.62
C ASP A 147 -20.97 -15.69 0.60
N SER A 148 -20.65 -16.24 -0.58
CA SER A 148 -19.56 -17.19 -0.76
C SER A 148 -18.29 -16.40 -1.00
N ILE A 149 -17.46 -16.36 0.02
CA ILE A 149 -16.14 -15.73 -0.07
C ILE A 149 -15.33 -16.52 -1.11
N PRO A 150 -14.79 -15.85 -2.14
CA PRO A 150 -13.97 -16.53 -3.15
C PRO A 150 -12.84 -17.33 -2.48
N ASP A 151 -12.61 -18.56 -2.95
CA ASP A 151 -11.47 -19.33 -2.48
C ASP A 151 -10.18 -18.80 -3.10
N LEU A 152 -9.32 -18.22 -2.27
CA LEU A 152 -8.09 -17.52 -2.68
C LEU A 152 -6.83 -18.34 -2.41
N THR A 153 -6.96 -19.65 -2.19
CA THR A 153 -5.84 -20.55 -1.89
C THR A 153 -4.84 -20.71 -3.04
N ALA A 154 -5.20 -20.32 -4.27
CA ALA A 154 -4.38 -20.44 -5.47
C ALA A 154 -3.76 -19.11 -5.99
N VAL A 155 -3.85 -18.01 -5.24
CA VAL A 155 -3.39 -16.69 -5.72
C VAL A 155 -1.87 -16.64 -5.78
N THR A 156 -1.32 -16.44 -6.99
CA THR A 156 0.13 -16.37 -7.25
C THR A 156 0.70 -14.97 -7.02
N ASP A 157 -0.05 -13.91 -7.39
CA ASP A 157 0.35 -12.51 -7.19
C ASP A 157 -0.75 -11.73 -6.43
N PRO A 158 -0.55 -11.38 -5.14
CA PRO A 158 -1.55 -10.69 -4.34
C PRO A 158 -1.62 -9.17 -4.61
N SER A 159 -0.91 -8.65 -5.61
CA SER A 159 -0.86 -7.21 -5.90
C SER A 159 -2.28 -6.64 -6.13
N PRO A 160 -2.66 -5.53 -5.48
CA PRO A 160 -1.81 -4.55 -4.77
C PRO A 160 -1.59 -4.78 -3.25
N LEU A 161 -1.98 -5.94 -2.71
CA LEU A 161 -1.92 -6.25 -1.28
C LEU A 161 -0.62 -6.96 -0.90
N SER A 162 -0.21 -6.80 0.37
CA SER A 162 0.76 -7.73 0.98
C SER A 162 0.12 -9.08 1.31
N THR A 163 0.94 -10.11 1.50
CA THR A 163 0.50 -11.45 1.92
C THR A 163 -0.27 -11.42 3.25
N GLN A 164 0.16 -10.59 4.19
CA GLN A 164 -0.50 -10.41 5.49
C GLN A 164 -1.82 -9.66 5.35
N GLU A 165 -1.88 -8.65 4.48
CA GLU A 165 -3.11 -7.91 4.17
C GLU A 165 -4.17 -8.82 3.53
N LEU A 166 -3.76 -9.74 2.64
CA LEU A 166 -4.66 -10.74 2.07
C LEU A 166 -5.26 -11.66 3.14
N GLY A 167 -4.43 -12.15 4.06
CA GLY A 167 -4.88 -12.95 5.20
C GLY A 167 -5.86 -12.19 6.10
N PHE A 168 -5.56 -10.92 6.41
CA PHE A 168 -6.46 -10.04 7.13
C PHE A 168 -7.80 -9.86 6.42
N LEU A 169 -7.77 -9.58 5.11
CA LEU A 169 -8.98 -9.32 4.32
C LEU A 169 -9.91 -10.54 4.28
N ARG A 170 -9.34 -11.74 4.11
CA ARG A 170 -10.08 -13.00 4.15
C ARG A 170 -10.75 -13.19 5.51
N ALA A 171 -9.98 -13.08 6.60
CA ALA A 171 -10.49 -13.26 7.95
C ALA A 171 -11.60 -12.24 8.28
N HIS A 172 -11.40 -10.98 7.88
CA HIS A 172 -12.38 -9.92 8.03
C HIS A 172 -13.70 -10.24 7.30
N GLN A 173 -13.62 -10.65 6.03
CA GLN A 173 -14.82 -10.97 5.26
C GLN A 173 -15.53 -12.22 5.80
N THR A 174 -14.81 -13.25 6.23
CA THR A 174 -15.40 -14.45 6.86
C THR A 174 -16.17 -14.12 8.13
N LEU A 175 -15.60 -13.26 8.97
CA LEU A 175 -16.27 -12.83 10.18
C LEU A 175 -17.53 -12.01 9.87
N LEU A 176 -17.44 -11.09 8.90
CA LEU A 176 -18.53 -10.22 8.50
C LEU A 176 -19.68 -11.01 7.85
N ALA A 177 -19.39 -11.91 6.91
CA ALA A 177 -20.38 -12.78 6.28
C ALA A 177 -21.08 -13.68 7.31
N GLY A 178 -20.31 -14.28 8.23
CA GLY A 178 -20.87 -15.07 9.33
C GLY A 178 -21.77 -14.26 10.26
N HIS A 179 -21.38 -13.02 10.60
CA HIS A 179 -22.19 -12.13 11.41
C HIS A 179 -23.49 -11.73 10.70
N PHE A 180 -23.42 -11.32 9.43
CA PHE A 180 -24.60 -10.96 8.64
C PHE A 180 -25.54 -12.15 8.44
N GLY A 181 -25.00 -13.34 8.18
CA GLY A 181 -25.72 -14.60 8.12
C GLY A 181 -26.54 -14.86 9.38
N ALA A 182 -25.88 -14.82 10.54
CA ALA A 182 -26.50 -15.09 11.84
C ALA A 182 -27.50 -14.01 12.25
N SER A 183 -27.24 -12.72 11.96
CA SER A 183 -28.06 -11.61 12.44
C SER A 183 -29.23 -11.26 11.53
N PHE A 184 -29.07 -11.37 10.20
CA PHE A 184 -30.07 -10.85 9.25
C PHE A 184 -30.37 -11.83 8.10
N LEU A 185 -29.36 -12.30 7.36
CA LEU A 185 -29.56 -12.96 6.07
C LEU A 185 -30.25 -14.33 6.18
N SER A 186 -30.10 -15.03 7.31
CA SER A 186 -30.81 -16.30 7.55
C SER A 186 -32.34 -16.14 7.52
N SER A 187 -32.87 -14.96 7.86
CA SER A 187 -34.31 -14.64 7.79
C SER A 187 -34.79 -14.26 6.37
N PHE A 188 -33.88 -13.99 5.45
CA PHE A 188 -34.22 -13.58 4.09
C PHE A 188 -34.47 -14.80 3.18
N PRO A 189 -35.30 -14.67 2.13
CA PRO A 189 -35.40 -15.66 1.05
C PRO A 189 -34.03 -15.92 0.42
N ALA A 190 -33.77 -17.16 0.00
CA ALA A 190 -32.47 -17.58 -0.52
C ALA A 190 -31.95 -16.66 -1.64
N GLN A 191 -32.84 -16.18 -2.50
CA GLN A 191 -32.51 -15.31 -3.63
C GLN A 191 -31.90 -13.96 -3.23
N LEU A 192 -32.14 -13.49 -2.00
CA LEU A 192 -31.66 -12.19 -1.48
C LEU A 192 -30.51 -12.32 -0.48
N ARG A 193 -29.98 -13.53 -0.27
CA ARG A 193 -28.90 -13.76 0.70
C ARG A 193 -27.51 -13.40 0.16
N ARG A 194 -27.36 -13.27 -1.17
CA ARG A 194 -26.14 -12.75 -1.80
C ARG A 194 -26.15 -11.23 -1.79
N LEU A 195 -25.10 -10.62 -1.23
CA LEU A 195 -24.95 -9.16 -1.12
C LEU A 195 -24.12 -8.55 -2.26
N ASP A 196 -23.50 -9.40 -3.07
CA ASP A 196 -22.72 -9.06 -4.26
C ASP A 196 -23.51 -9.32 -5.57
N ASP A 197 -24.83 -9.41 -5.49
CA ASP A 197 -25.67 -9.57 -6.68
C ASP A 197 -25.69 -8.27 -7.51
N ASN A 198 -25.66 -8.42 -8.83
CA ASN A 198 -25.70 -7.32 -9.79
C ASN A 198 -27.06 -7.26 -10.52
N ALA A 199 -28.11 -7.88 -9.94
CA ALA A 199 -29.46 -7.84 -10.48
C ALA A 199 -29.93 -6.39 -10.70
N GLY A 200 -30.43 -6.10 -11.90
CA GLY A 200 -30.89 -4.75 -12.27
C GLY A 200 -29.81 -3.84 -12.88
N GLY A 201 -28.62 -4.35 -13.18
CA GLY A 201 -27.58 -3.60 -13.92
C GLY A 201 -26.78 -2.61 -13.06
N VAL A 202 -26.99 -2.59 -11.74
CA VAL A 202 -26.22 -1.82 -10.78
C VAL A 202 -25.40 -2.79 -9.95
N SER A 203 -24.07 -2.60 -9.90
CA SER A 203 -23.24 -3.46 -9.06
C SER A 203 -23.34 -3.07 -7.59
N MET A 204 -23.65 -4.04 -6.73
CA MET A 204 -23.69 -3.84 -5.27
C MET A 204 -22.29 -3.75 -4.64
N VAL A 205 -21.23 -4.09 -5.40
CA VAL A 205 -19.84 -3.99 -4.95
C VAL A 205 -19.30 -2.60 -5.26
N GLN A 206 -19.14 -1.78 -4.22
CA GLN A 206 -18.58 -0.43 -4.33
C GLN A 206 -17.05 -0.48 -4.40
N GLY A 207 -16.48 0.08 -5.47
CA GLY A 207 -15.03 0.27 -5.64
C GLY A 207 -14.52 1.61 -5.09
N PRO A 208 -13.19 1.82 -5.09
CA PRO A 208 -12.61 3.14 -4.83
C PRO A 208 -13.00 4.15 -5.91
N ASP A 209 -12.98 5.44 -5.57
CA ASP A 209 -13.37 6.52 -6.50
C ASP A 209 -12.18 6.97 -7.33
N GLY A 210 -12.10 6.51 -8.58
CA GLY A 210 -11.05 6.92 -9.52
C GLY A 210 -11.14 8.39 -9.96
N ARG A 211 -12.30 9.03 -9.80
CA ARG A 211 -12.55 10.41 -10.24
C ARG A 211 -12.19 11.45 -9.19
N GLU A 212 -11.70 10.99 -8.03
CA GLU A 212 -11.23 11.88 -6.98
C GLU A 212 -10.14 12.82 -7.49
N VAL A 213 -10.14 14.03 -6.94
CA VAL A 213 -9.22 15.08 -7.34
C VAL A 213 -8.02 15.08 -6.41
N VAL A 214 -6.83 15.01 -7.00
CA VAL A 214 -5.55 14.97 -6.28
C VAL A 214 -4.63 16.11 -6.73
N PHE A 215 -3.78 16.57 -5.81
CA PHE A 215 -2.67 17.47 -6.12
C PHE A 215 -1.45 16.63 -6.50
N VAL A 216 -0.88 16.88 -7.66
CA VAL A 216 0.32 16.17 -8.12
C VAL A 216 1.40 17.12 -8.56
N ARG A 217 2.66 16.72 -8.34
CA ARG A 217 3.85 17.41 -8.85
C ARG A 217 4.53 16.57 -9.89
N CYS A 218 4.88 17.17 -11.02
CA CYS A 218 5.63 16.50 -12.09
C CYS A 218 7.12 16.43 -11.74
N LEU A 219 7.69 15.24 -11.82
CA LEU A 219 9.12 14.98 -11.59
C LEU A 219 9.88 14.71 -12.90
N ALA A 220 9.18 14.25 -13.94
CA ALA A 220 9.75 14.05 -15.28
C ALA A 220 9.72 15.34 -16.11
N GLU A 221 10.49 15.38 -17.20
CA GLU A 221 10.58 16.55 -18.09
C GLU A 221 9.20 16.93 -18.65
N ARG A 222 8.44 15.92 -19.09
CA ARG A 222 7.08 16.05 -19.61
C ARG A 222 6.24 14.84 -19.26
N VAL A 223 5.01 15.09 -18.82
CA VAL A 223 4.01 14.04 -18.54
C VAL A 223 2.67 14.46 -19.12
N GLY A 224 2.11 13.63 -20.01
CA GLY A 224 0.75 13.82 -20.50
C GLY A 224 -0.27 13.41 -19.45
N VAL A 225 -1.23 14.27 -19.13
CA VAL A 225 -2.38 13.90 -18.29
C VAL A 225 -3.40 13.19 -19.17
N VAL A 226 -3.78 11.97 -18.81
CA VAL A 226 -4.80 11.22 -19.56
C VAL A 226 -6.17 11.76 -19.18
N VAL A 227 -6.98 12.12 -20.18
CA VAL A 227 -8.39 12.46 -19.99
C VAL A 227 -9.21 11.21 -20.32
N PRO A 228 -9.83 10.58 -19.32
CA PRO A 228 -10.60 9.35 -19.52
C PRO A 228 -11.90 9.62 -20.29
N PRO A 229 -12.50 8.59 -20.91
CA PRO A 229 -13.74 8.71 -21.67
C PRO A 229 -14.89 9.07 -20.73
N GLY A 230 -15.46 10.24 -20.95
CA GLY A 230 -16.37 10.92 -20.02
C GLY A 230 -16.31 12.43 -20.25
N ASP A 231 -17.35 13.18 -19.87
CA ASP A 231 -17.45 14.63 -20.12
C ASP A 231 -17.37 15.02 -21.61
N GLY A 232 -17.97 14.21 -22.50
CA GLY A 232 -18.11 14.52 -23.94
C GLY A 232 -16.97 14.00 -24.83
N VAL A 233 -16.05 13.21 -24.28
CA VAL A 233 -14.96 12.54 -25.02
C VAL A 233 -15.24 11.03 -25.09
N GLU A 234 -15.31 10.48 -26.30
CA GLU A 234 -15.60 9.04 -26.52
C GLU A 234 -14.36 8.14 -26.38
N VAL A 235 -13.15 8.70 -26.49
CA VAL A 235 -11.88 7.95 -26.50
C VAL A 235 -10.88 8.58 -25.54
N GLU A 236 -10.13 7.76 -24.79
CA GLU A 236 -9.00 8.24 -23.97
C GLU A 236 -8.07 9.14 -24.80
N THR A 237 -7.97 10.40 -24.39
CA THR A 237 -7.16 11.39 -25.09
C THR A 237 -6.08 11.90 -24.14
N VAL A 238 -4.84 12.00 -24.62
CA VAL A 238 -3.78 12.69 -23.88
C VAL A 238 -4.11 14.18 -23.90
N GLY A 239 -4.43 14.73 -22.73
CA GLY A 239 -4.70 16.14 -22.54
C GLY A 239 -3.41 16.97 -22.49
N THR A 240 -3.44 18.05 -21.70
CA THR A 240 -2.29 18.96 -21.55
C THR A 240 -1.10 18.26 -20.89
N GLU A 241 0.12 18.59 -21.33
CA GLU A 241 1.37 18.11 -20.75
C GLU A 241 1.78 18.94 -19.53
N MET A 242 2.13 18.28 -18.43
CA MET A 242 2.81 18.86 -17.28
C MET A 242 4.32 18.93 -17.55
N ARG A 243 5.01 19.95 -17.03
CA ARG A 243 6.47 20.05 -17.05
C ARG A 243 7.06 19.79 -15.66
N MET A 244 8.33 19.38 -15.61
CA MET A 244 9.06 19.18 -14.36
C MET A 244 8.90 20.36 -13.39
N GLY A 245 8.46 20.06 -12.17
CA GLY A 245 8.22 21.05 -11.10
C GLY A 245 6.80 21.61 -11.07
N ASP A 246 6.00 21.43 -12.11
CA ASP A 246 4.61 21.90 -12.14
C ASP A 246 3.76 21.16 -11.09
N VAL A 247 2.87 21.90 -10.42
CA VAL A 247 1.90 21.36 -9.46
C VAL A 247 0.49 21.56 -9.99
N TRP A 248 -0.21 20.47 -10.29
CA TRP A 248 -1.54 20.50 -10.89
C TRP A 248 -2.58 19.79 -10.03
N VAL A 249 -3.83 20.15 -10.28
CA VAL A 249 -5.02 19.53 -9.71
C VAL A 249 -5.68 18.70 -10.82
N VAL A 250 -5.72 17.40 -10.64
CA VAL A 250 -6.13 16.44 -11.69
C VAL A 250 -6.98 15.32 -11.08
N ARG A 251 -7.75 14.62 -11.91
CA ARG A 251 -8.43 13.38 -11.49
C ARG A 251 -7.40 12.25 -11.36
N TRP A 252 -7.50 11.45 -10.30
CA TRP A 252 -6.56 10.35 -10.02
C TRP A 252 -6.43 9.38 -11.21
N GLU A 253 -7.56 8.98 -11.80
CA GLU A 253 -7.61 8.11 -12.98
C GLU A 253 -6.71 8.59 -14.14
N GLY A 254 -6.58 9.91 -14.35
CA GLY A 254 -5.81 10.49 -15.44
C GLY A 254 -4.30 10.52 -15.23
N VAL A 255 -3.84 10.36 -13.98
CA VAL A 255 -2.41 10.41 -13.61
C VAL A 255 -1.90 9.15 -12.94
N ARG A 256 -2.78 8.18 -12.64
CA ARG A 256 -2.44 6.89 -12.04
C ARG A 256 -1.26 6.22 -12.75
N GLY A 257 -1.32 6.10 -14.08
CA GLY A 257 -0.25 5.46 -14.85
C GLY A 257 1.08 6.21 -14.78
N ALA A 258 1.05 7.55 -14.76
CA ALA A 258 2.26 8.37 -14.58
C ALA A 258 2.84 8.23 -13.16
N TRP A 259 1.98 8.08 -12.16
CA TRP A 259 2.39 7.83 -10.78
C TRP A 259 3.05 6.46 -10.63
N GLU A 260 2.48 5.40 -11.24
CA GLU A 260 3.05 4.05 -11.24
C GLU A 260 4.44 3.99 -11.90
N ARG A 261 4.71 4.85 -12.90
CA ARG A 261 6.04 5.02 -13.52
C ARG A 261 6.99 5.90 -12.71
N GLY A 262 6.52 6.54 -11.64
CA GLY A 262 7.30 7.45 -10.80
C GLY A 262 7.47 8.87 -11.36
N GLU A 263 6.81 9.20 -12.47
CA GLU A 263 6.93 10.47 -13.19
C GLU A 263 6.25 11.64 -12.46
N VAL A 264 5.27 11.34 -11.60
CA VAL A 264 4.57 12.31 -10.75
C VAL A 264 4.54 11.85 -9.29
N GLU A 265 4.50 12.81 -8.36
CA GLU A 265 4.25 12.55 -6.95
C GLU A 265 2.94 13.19 -6.49
N VAL A 266 2.22 12.52 -5.59
CA VAL A 266 1.03 13.08 -4.93
C VAL A 266 1.48 13.96 -3.76
N LEU A 267 0.84 15.11 -3.59
CA LEU A 267 1.13 16.10 -2.54
C LEU A 267 0.12 16.09 -1.40
#